data_AF-A0A1X4ICG8-F1
#
_entry.id   AF-A0A1X4ICG8-F1
#
_cell.length_a   1.000
_cell.length_b   1.000
_cell.length_c   1.000
_cell.angle_alpha   90.00
_cell.angle_beta   90.00
_cell.angle_gamma   90.00
#
_symmetry.space_group_name_H-M   'P 1'
#
loop_
_entity.id
_entity.type
_entity.pdbx_description
1 polymer ?
#
loop_
_entity_poly.entity_id
_entity_poly.type
_entity_poly.pdbx_seq_one_letter_code
_entity_poly.pdbx_strand_id
1 'polypeptide(L)'
;MAEVATSRTFSATSDQLLVVVDPVARRADGESVRIAKDVLSAGAAGTKVCLPDGPEEFARMLARRGSRRPVVVGDDRALVRAVTLLHRRRELADCALSLVPVGGAVSLARSLGVPAGAV
;
A
#
# COMPACT_ATOMS: atom_id res chain seq x y z
N MET A 1 -0.81 -5.87 -32.81
CA MET A 1 -1.86 -5.06 -32.15
C MET A 1 -2.61 -6.01 -31.23
N ALA A 2 -2.13 -6.19 -29.99
CA ALA A 2 -2.72 -7.11 -29.03
C ALA A 2 -3.29 -6.29 -27.88
N GLU A 3 -4.61 -6.27 -27.79
CA GLU A 3 -5.38 -5.61 -26.75
C GLU A 3 -5.26 -6.45 -25.47
N VAL A 4 -4.47 -5.96 -24.51
CA VAL A 4 -4.41 -6.55 -23.17
C VAL A 4 -5.62 -6.04 -22.40
N ALA A 5 -6.72 -6.80 -22.46
CA ALA A 5 -7.86 -6.64 -21.59
C ALA A 5 -7.44 -6.92 -20.14
N THR A 6 -6.92 -5.91 -19.45
CA THR A 6 -6.75 -5.96 -18.00
C THR A 6 -8.12 -5.72 -17.39
N SER A 7 -8.88 -6.79 -17.19
CA SER A 7 -10.13 -6.78 -16.44
C SER A 7 -9.88 -6.15 -15.07
N ARG A 8 -10.18 -4.86 -14.92
CA ARG A 8 -10.22 -4.15 -13.64
C ARG A 8 -11.45 -4.64 -12.88
N THR A 9 -11.36 -5.82 -12.28
CA THR A 9 -12.31 -6.25 -11.26
C THR A 9 -12.06 -5.43 -9.99
N PHE A 10 -12.55 -4.19 -9.96
CA PHE A 10 -12.82 -3.50 -8.71
C PHE A 10 -14.04 -4.19 -8.08
N SER A 11 -13.80 -5.20 -7.25
CA SER A 11 -14.85 -5.85 -6.46
C SER A 11 -15.48 -4.81 -5.52
N ALA A 12 -16.79 -4.80 -5.30
CA ALA A 12 -17.47 -3.79 -4.46
C ALA A 12 -17.03 -3.76 -2.98
N THR A 13 -16.28 -4.77 -2.50
CA THR A 13 -15.58 -4.74 -1.20
C THR A 13 -14.23 -4.01 -1.24
N SER A 14 -13.78 -3.64 -2.44
CA SER A 14 -12.46 -3.04 -2.73
C SER A 14 -12.35 -1.56 -2.40
N ASP A 15 -13.44 -0.95 -1.97
CA ASP A 15 -13.52 0.47 -1.64
C ASP A 15 -13.26 0.75 -0.15
N GLN A 16 -13.02 -0.29 0.65
CA GLN A 16 -12.56 -0.13 2.03
C GLN A 16 -11.05 -0.32 2.10
N LEU A 17 -10.32 0.77 2.35
CA LEU A 17 -8.86 0.77 2.37
C LEU A 17 -8.31 0.77 3.80
N LEU A 18 -7.20 0.06 4.00
CA LEU A 18 -6.30 0.22 5.13
C LEU A 18 -5.00 0.83 4.61
N VAL A 19 -4.78 2.10 4.90
CA VAL A 19 -3.57 2.83 4.49
C VAL A 19 -2.55 2.77 5.61
N VAL A 20 -1.45 2.04 5.41
CA VAL A 20 -0.36 1.92 6.38
C VAL A 20 0.80 2.79 5.90
N VAL A 21 1.09 3.86 6.64
CA VAL A 21 2.11 4.84 6.27
C VAL A 21 3.41 4.56 7.02
N ASP A 22 4.42 4.13 6.27
CA ASP A 22 5.74 3.85 6.82
C ASP A 22 6.40 5.11 7.41
N PRO A 23 7.01 5.05 8.60
CA PRO A 23 7.68 6.21 9.19
C PRO A 23 8.80 6.77 8.31
N VAL A 24 9.46 5.94 7.48
CA VAL A 24 10.48 6.41 6.53
C VAL A 24 9.84 7.29 5.46
N ALA A 25 8.66 6.92 4.92
CA ALA A 25 7.94 7.76 3.96
C ALA A 25 7.57 9.12 4.55
N ARG A 26 7.07 9.16 5.80
CA ARG A 26 6.71 10.42 6.49
C ARG A 26 7.90 11.38 6.61
N ARG A 27 9.09 10.83 6.85
CA ARG A 27 10.34 11.59 6.99
C ARG A 27 10.94 11.99 5.64
N ALA A 28 10.81 11.13 4.63
CA ALA A 28 11.36 11.37 3.31
C ALA A 28 10.58 12.45 2.54
N ASP A 29 9.25 12.33 2.54
CA ASP A 29 8.38 13.29 1.85
C ASP A 29 6.96 13.29 2.48
N GLY A 30 6.81 14.14 3.50
CA GLY A 30 5.53 14.32 4.18
C GLY A 30 4.44 14.98 3.32
N GLU A 31 4.78 15.64 2.22
CA GLU A 31 3.81 16.22 1.29
C GLU A 31 3.20 15.15 0.40
N SER A 32 4.04 14.32 -0.23
CA SER A 32 3.56 13.17 -1.01
C SER A 32 2.72 12.22 -0.17
N VAL A 33 3.08 11.99 1.11
CA VAL A 33 2.27 11.20 2.04
C VAL A 33 0.89 11.83 2.26
N ARG A 34 0.82 13.16 2.45
CA ARG A 34 -0.46 13.87 2.65
C ARG A 34 -1.33 13.76 1.40
N ILE A 35 -0.76 14.03 0.23
CA ILE A 35 -1.47 13.92 -1.06
C ILE A 35 -1.99 12.49 -1.27
N ALA A 36 -1.14 11.48 -1.08
CA ALA A 36 -1.54 10.09 -1.22
C ALA A 36 -2.70 9.73 -0.29
N LYS A 37 -2.61 10.14 0.98
CA LYS A 37 -3.68 9.94 1.97
C LYS A 37 -4.97 10.63 1.55
N ASP A 38 -4.90 11.86 1.07
CA ASP A 38 -6.08 12.65 0.69
C ASP A 38 -6.76 12.06 -0.55
N VAL A 39 -5.98 11.70 -1.59
CA VAL A 39 -6.48 11.04 -2.80
C VAL A 39 -7.10 9.67 -2.48
N LEU A 40 -6.43 8.84 -1.69
CA LEU A 40 -6.93 7.52 -1.29
C LEU A 40 -8.19 7.63 -0.41
N SER A 41 -8.29 8.67 0.42
CA SER A 41 -9.47 8.90 1.26
C SER A 41 -10.66 9.41 0.45
N ALA A 42 -10.41 10.25 -0.56
CA ALA A 42 -11.46 10.76 -1.45
C ALA A 42 -11.98 9.70 -2.43
N GLY A 43 -11.12 8.79 -2.90
CA GLY A 43 -11.46 7.78 -3.90
C GLY A 43 -12.02 6.46 -3.37
N ALA A 44 -12.20 6.33 -2.05
CA ALA A 44 -12.60 5.08 -1.40
C ALA A 44 -13.88 5.27 -0.57
N ALA A 45 -14.74 4.27 -0.53
CA ALA A 45 -15.95 4.26 0.31
C ALA A 45 -15.62 4.26 1.82
N GLY A 46 -14.40 3.92 2.22
CA GLY A 46 -13.95 4.13 3.59
C GLY A 46 -12.48 3.81 3.80
N THR A 47 -11.77 4.75 4.41
CA THR A 47 -10.32 4.65 4.60
C THR A 47 -9.96 4.64 6.08
N LYS A 48 -9.16 3.65 6.48
CA LYS A 48 -8.50 3.63 7.80
C LYS A 48 -7.02 3.91 7.61
N VAL A 49 -6.55 5.03 8.15
CA VAL A 49 -5.13 5.39 8.12
C VAL A 49 -4.45 4.90 9.39
N CYS A 50 -3.25 4.35 9.24
CA CYS A 50 -2.46 3.73 10.28
C CYS A 50 -1.02 4.24 10.18
N LEU A 51 -0.50 4.77 11.28
CA LEU A 51 0.83 5.35 11.38
C LEU A 51 1.66 4.52 12.36
N PRO A 52 2.18 3.34 11.97
CA PRO A 52 3.04 2.57 12.85
C PRO A 52 4.32 3.35 13.16
N ASP A 53 4.81 3.20 14.38
CA ASP A 53 6.12 3.72 14.80
C ASP A 53 7.24 2.69 14.60
N GLY A 54 6.88 1.41 14.50
CA GLY A 54 7.83 0.31 14.30
C GLY A 54 7.26 -0.93 13.62
N PRO A 55 8.10 -1.94 13.36
CA PRO A 55 7.72 -3.18 12.66
C PRO A 55 6.62 -3.98 13.38
N GLU A 56 6.61 -4.00 14.71
CA GLU A 56 5.64 -4.73 15.52
C GLU A 56 4.24 -4.13 15.38
N GLU A 57 4.15 -2.80 15.40
CA GLU A 57 2.90 -2.08 15.18
C GLU A 57 2.42 -2.22 13.75
N PHE A 58 3.34 -2.11 12.78
CA PHE A 58 3.03 -2.38 11.39
C PHE A 58 2.37 -3.76 11.24
N ALA A 59 2.98 -4.78 11.85
CA ALA A 59 2.47 -6.15 11.77
C ALA A 59 1.12 -6.33 12.46
N ARG A 60 0.89 -5.63 13.58
CA ARG A 60 -0.37 -5.63 14.33
C ARG A 60 -1.48 -4.93 13.55
N MET A 61 -1.20 -3.78 12.96
CA MET A 61 -2.15 -3.01 12.18
C MET A 61 -2.56 -3.76 10.91
N LEU A 62 -1.58 -4.33 10.19
CA LEU A 62 -1.84 -5.10 8.98
C LEU A 62 -2.64 -6.39 9.27
N ALA A 63 -2.37 -7.07 10.40
CA ALA A 63 -3.17 -8.22 10.85
C ALA A 63 -4.64 -7.86 11.13
N ARG A 64 -4.90 -6.63 11.59
CA ARG A 64 -6.24 -6.14 11.95
C ARG A 64 -6.99 -5.50 10.78
N ARG A 65 -6.55 -5.74 9.54
CA ARG A 65 -7.17 -5.14 8.35
C ARG A 65 -8.60 -5.62 8.09
N GLY A 66 -8.98 -6.82 8.55
CA GLY A 66 -10.25 -7.43 8.20
C GLY A 66 -10.38 -7.63 6.69
N SER A 67 -11.50 -7.18 6.11
CA SER A 67 -11.75 -7.17 4.66
C SER A 67 -11.15 -5.98 3.92
N ARG A 68 -10.50 -5.03 4.62
CA ARG A 68 -9.92 -3.84 4.00
C ARG A 68 -8.73 -4.21 3.14
N ARG A 69 -8.67 -3.68 1.92
CA ARG A 69 -7.50 -3.83 1.05
C ARG A 69 -6.34 -3.01 1.61
N PRO A 70 -5.18 -3.62 1.88
CA PRO A 70 -4.03 -2.91 2.42
C PRO A 70 -3.33 -2.11 1.31
N VAL A 71 -3.07 -0.84 1.62
CA VAL A 71 -2.25 0.08 0.83
C VAL A 71 -1.07 0.51 1.69
N VAL A 72 0.15 0.19 1.25
CA VAL A 72 1.37 0.61 1.92
C VAL A 72 1.83 1.91 1.27
N VAL A 73 2.12 2.94 2.08
CA VAL A 73 2.80 4.17 1.64
C VAL A 73 4.21 4.12 2.18
N GLY A 74 5.20 3.93 1.32
CA GLY A 74 6.55 3.56 1.74
C GLY A 74 7.50 3.24 0.60
N ASP A 75 8.72 2.84 0.97
CA ASP A 75 9.76 2.42 0.05
C ASP A 75 9.72 0.88 -0.16
N ASP A 76 10.68 0.36 -0.92
CA ASP A 76 10.86 -1.07 -1.20
C ASP A 76 10.96 -1.91 0.09
N ARG A 77 11.52 -1.35 1.18
CA ARG A 77 11.64 -2.06 2.46
C ARG A 77 10.29 -2.19 3.14
N ALA A 78 9.44 -1.16 3.06
CA ALA A 78 8.07 -1.23 3.54
C ALA A 78 7.26 -2.28 2.77
N LEU A 79 7.42 -2.34 1.44
CA LEU A 79 6.80 -3.38 0.61
C LEU A 79 7.27 -4.78 1.02
N VAL A 80 8.58 -5.01 1.12
CA VAL A 80 9.13 -6.32 1.49
C VAL A 80 8.66 -6.75 2.89
N ARG A 81 8.56 -5.82 3.85
CA ARG A 81 7.98 -6.11 5.17
C ARG A 81 6.53 -6.58 5.08
N ALA A 82 5.70 -5.89 4.31
CA ALA A 82 4.30 -6.24 4.11
C ALA A 82 4.15 -7.62 3.46
N VAL A 83 4.87 -7.86 2.36
CA VAL A 83 4.85 -9.12 1.62
C VAL A 83 5.33 -10.27 2.51
N THR A 84 6.44 -10.09 3.23
CA THR A 84 6.98 -11.11 4.15
C THR A 84 5.97 -11.47 5.23
N LEU A 85 5.30 -10.48 5.82
CA LEU A 85 4.31 -10.71 6.86
C LEU A 85 3.11 -11.49 6.33
N LEU A 86 2.53 -11.05 5.22
CA LEU A 86 1.36 -11.70 4.60
C LEU A 86 1.71 -13.11 4.13
N HIS A 87 2.91 -13.31 3.56
CA HIS A 87 3.38 -14.62 3.13
C HIS A 87 3.51 -15.59 4.31
N ARG A 88 4.15 -15.16 5.42
CA ARG A 88 4.29 -15.99 6.63
C ARG A 88 2.94 -16.39 7.24
N ARG A 89 1.93 -15.53 7.10
CA ARG A 89 0.55 -15.83 7.56
C ARG A 89 -0.28 -16.59 6.53
N ARG A 90 0.27 -16.90 5.36
CA ARG A 90 -0.43 -17.54 4.23
C ARG A 90 -1.58 -16.69 3.66
N GLU A 91 -1.60 -15.40 3.96
CA GLU A 91 -2.66 -14.46 3.58
C GLU A 91 -2.36 -13.70 2.27
N LEU A 92 -1.16 -13.85 1.71
CA LEU A 92 -0.74 -13.11 0.52
C LEU A 92 -1.57 -13.48 -0.72
N ALA A 93 -2.00 -14.73 -0.83
CA ALA A 93 -2.85 -15.19 -1.93
C ALA A 93 -4.31 -14.69 -1.79
N ASP A 94 -4.74 -14.39 -0.57
CA ASP A 94 -6.13 -14.06 -0.24
C ASP A 94 -6.38 -12.54 -0.24
N CYS A 95 -5.36 -11.73 -0.51
CA CYS A 95 -5.42 -10.29 -0.33
C CYS A 95 -4.61 -9.53 -1.37
N ALA A 96 -5.27 -8.61 -2.09
CA ALA A 96 -4.59 -7.69 -2.99
C ALA A 96 -3.84 -6.60 -2.21
N LEU A 97 -2.50 -6.67 -2.19
CA LEU A 97 -1.62 -5.65 -1.62
C LEU A 97 -1.35 -4.53 -2.65
N SER A 98 -1.52 -3.28 -2.23
CA SER A 98 -1.22 -2.09 -3.06
C SER A 98 -0.06 -1.28 -2.46
N LEU A 99 0.67 -0.55 -3.29
CA LEU A 99 1.81 0.29 -2.88
C LEU A 99 1.70 1.69 -3.48
N VAL A 100 1.97 2.71 -2.67
CA VAL A 100 2.32 4.06 -3.11
C VAL A 100 3.79 4.30 -2.76
N PRO A 101 4.68 4.38 -3.76
CA PRO A 101 6.12 4.50 -3.51
C PRO A 101 6.45 5.90 -3.01
N VAL A 102 6.90 5.99 -1.76
CA VAL A 102 7.41 7.23 -1.15
C VAL A 102 8.66 6.90 -0.36
N GLY A 103 9.80 7.47 -0.76
CA GLY A 103 11.10 7.23 -0.13
C GLY A 103 12.22 7.01 -1.16
N GLY A 104 13.44 6.81 -0.65
CA GLY A 104 14.65 6.75 -1.50
C GLY A 104 14.89 5.41 -2.21
N ALA A 105 14.35 4.30 -1.70
CA ALA A 105 14.51 2.98 -2.31
C ALA A 105 13.22 2.56 -3.01
N VAL A 106 13.09 2.84 -4.31
CA VAL A 106 11.87 2.53 -5.11
C VAL A 106 12.18 1.70 -6.36
N SER A 107 13.32 1.01 -6.36
CA SER A 107 13.78 0.18 -7.49
C SER A 107 12.94 -1.07 -7.69
N LEU A 108 12.53 -1.73 -6.60
CA LEU A 108 11.66 -2.90 -6.66
C LEU A 108 10.26 -2.47 -7.10
N ALA A 109 9.72 -1.39 -6.52
CA ALA A 109 8.45 -0.82 -6.95
C ALA A 109 8.43 -0.53 -8.47
N ARG A 110 9.48 0.10 -8.99
CA ARG A 110 9.63 0.34 -10.45
C ARG A 110 9.69 -0.95 -11.26
N SER A 111 10.43 -1.94 -10.79
CA SER A 111 10.55 -3.23 -11.48
C SER A 111 9.21 -3.98 -11.54
N LEU A 112 8.31 -3.71 -10.58
CA LEU A 112 6.93 -4.20 -10.58
C LEU A 112 5.97 -3.35 -11.45
N GLY A 113 6.49 -2.36 -12.17
CA GLY A 113 5.70 -1.48 -13.04
C GLY A 113 5.06 -0.28 -12.33
N VAL A 114 5.42 0.01 -11.08
CA VAL A 114 4.88 1.16 -10.35
C VAL A 114 5.63 2.44 -10.77
N PRO A 115 4.93 3.52 -11.15
CA PRO A 115 5.55 4.81 -11.45
C PRO A 115 6.30 5.35 -10.23
N ALA A 116 7.52 5.86 -10.42
CA ALA A 116 8.35 6.43 -9.33
C ALA A 116 8.37 7.96 -9.27
N GLY A 117 7.57 8.63 -10.11
CA GLY A 117 7.49 10.09 -10.16
C GLY A 117 6.03 10.54 -10.22
N ALA A 118 5.81 11.80 -9.85
CA ALA A 118 4.55 12.48 -10.12
C ALA A 118 4.26 12.42 -11.63
N VAL A 119 3.00 12.18 -11.96
CA VAL A 119 2.49 12.23 -13.34
C VAL A 119 2.53 13.64 -13.89
#